data_AF-A0A397EDQ2-F1
#
_entry.id   AF-A0A397EDQ2-F1
#
_cell.length_a   1.000
_cell.length_b   1.000
_cell.length_c   1.000
_cell.angle_alpha   90.00
_cell.angle_beta   90.00
_cell.angle_gamma   90.00
#
_symmetry.space_group_name_H-M   'P 1'
#
loop_
_entity.id
_entity.type
_entity.pdbx_description
1 polymer ?
#
loop_
_entity_poly.entity_id
_entity_poly.type
_entity_poly.pdbx_seq_one_letter_code
_entity_poly.pdbx_strand_id
1 'polypeptide(L)' 'MPRGVPHVDVTFDIDANGILNVSAIEKSTGKENKITITNDKGRLSKDDIERMVQEAE' A
#
# COMPACT_ATOMS: atom_id res chain seq x y z
N MET A 1 2.55 -30.08 1.19
CA MET A 1 2.18 -28.64 1.26
C MET A 1 0.76 -28.50 0.75
N PRO A 2 -0.14 -27.78 1.44
CA PRO A 2 -1.52 -27.66 0.99
C PRO A 2 -1.53 -26.96 -0.37
N ARG A 3 -1.97 -27.69 -1.39
CA ARG A 3 -2.27 -27.11 -2.71
C ARG A 3 -3.48 -26.20 -2.55
N GLY A 4 -3.37 -24.94 -2.93
CA GLY A 4 -4.54 -24.05 -3.09
C GLY A 4 -4.63 -22.83 -2.16
N VAL A 5 -3.60 -22.48 -1.40
CA VAL A 5 -3.57 -21.17 -0.71
C VAL A 5 -2.78 -20.17 -1.58
N PRO A 6 -3.42 -19.14 -2.15
CA PRO A 6 -2.74 -18.09 -2.87
C PRO A 6 -1.78 -17.39 -1.92
N HIS A 7 -0.52 -17.24 -2.35
CA HIS A 7 0.42 -16.36 -1.67
C HIS A 7 0.50 -15.07 -2.47
N VAL A 8 0.16 -13.95 -1.85
CA VAL A 8 0.25 -12.62 -2.47
C VAL A 8 1.30 -11.82 -1.71
N ASP A 9 2.34 -11.41 -2.41
CA ASP A 9 3.35 -10.48 -1.89
C ASP A 9 2.90 -9.06 -2.18
N VAL A 10 2.77 -8.25 -1.13
CA VAL A 10 2.38 -6.85 -1.25
C VAL A 10 3.58 -5.97 -0.91
N THR A 11 3.93 -5.06 -1.82
CA THR A 11 5.00 -4.08 -1.64
C THR A 11 4.40 -2.68 -1.60
N PHE A 12 4.81 -1.90 -0.59
CA PHE A 12 4.46 -0.51 -0.44
C PHE A 12 5.75 0.31 -0.58
N ASP A 13 5.77 1.21 -1.55
CA ASP A 13 6.91 2.06 -1.86
C ASP A 13 6.46 3.53 -1.86
N ILE A 14 7.16 4.38 -1.11
CA ILE A 14 6.89 5.81 -1.05
C ILE A 14 8.08 6.53 -1.67
N ASP A 15 7.84 7.26 -2.74
CA ASP A 15 8.90 8.01 -3.42
C ASP A 15 9.15 9.38 -2.78
N ALA A 16 10.19 10.07 -3.25
CA ALA A 16 10.57 11.40 -2.75
C ALA A 16 9.50 12.49 -2.99
N ASN A 17 8.53 12.26 -3.87
CA ASN A 17 7.40 13.16 -4.13
C ASN A 17 6.19 12.85 -3.22
N GLY A 18 6.29 11.82 -2.38
CA GLY A 18 5.20 11.34 -1.53
C GLY A 18 4.13 10.59 -2.31
N ILE A 19 4.46 10.04 -3.50
CA ILE A 19 3.57 9.16 -4.25
C ILE A 19 3.72 7.76 -3.67
N LEU A 20 2.58 7.15 -3.29
CA LEU A 20 2.55 5.78 -2.79
C LEU A 20 2.32 4.82 -3.97
N ASN A 21 3.31 3.97 -4.22
CA ASN A 21 3.22 2.86 -5.15
C ASN A 21 2.89 1.59 -4.38
N VAL A 22 1.80 0.92 -4.77
CA VAL A 22 1.39 -0.38 -4.21
C VAL A 22 1.47 -1.42 -5.32
N SER A 23 2.24 -2.47 -5.12
CA SER A 23 2.26 -3.64 -6.01
C SER A 23 1.88 -4.90 -5.24
N ALA A 24 1.10 -5.77 -5.90
CA ALA A 24 0.69 -7.06 -5.38
C ALA A 24 1.01 -8.15 -6.39
N ILE A 25 1.78 -9.16 -5.98
CA ILE A 25 2.23 -10.26 -6.84
C ILE A 25 1.71 -11.58 -6.27
N GLU A 26 0.92 -12.30 -7.04
CA GLU A 26 0.49 -13.65 -6.69
C GLU A 26 1.62 -14.65 -7.02
N LYS A 27 2.30 -15.18 -5.99
CA LYS A 27 3.46 -16.08 -6.12
C LYS A 27 3.15 -17.37 -6.91
N SER A 28 1.92 -17.85 -6.86
CA SER A 28 1.50 -19.09 -7.55
C SER A 28 1.37 -18.92 -9.06
N THR A 29 0.89 -17.77 -9.53
CA THR A 29 0.59 -17.53 -10.96
C THR A 29 1.56 -16.55 -11.60
N GLY A 30 2.34 -15.82 -10.81
CA GLY A 30 3.20 -14.73 -11.26
C GLY A 30 2.42 -13.49 -11.69
N LYS A 31 1.09 -13.46 -11.50
CA LYS A 31 0.27 -12.29 -11.85
C LYS A 31 0.60 -11.13 -10.92
N GLU A 32 0.92 -9.99 -11.52
CA GLU A 32 1.16 -8.73 -10.82
C GLU A 32 0.03 -7.75 -11.11
N ASN A 33 -0.42 -7.05 -10.06
CA ASN A 33 -1.24 -5.86 -10.18
C ASN A 33 -0.54 -4.71 -9.48
N LYS A 34 -0.43 -3.57 -10.16
CA LYS A 34 0.18 -2.35 -9.62
C LYS A 34 -0.84 -1.23 -9.62
N ILE A 35 -0.91 -0.50 -8.50
CA ILE A 35 -1.71 0.71 -8.33
C ILE A 35 -0.75 1.81 -7.89
N THR A 36 -0.78 2.95 -8.59
CA THR A 36 -0.06 4.15 -8.17
C THR A 36 -1.06 5.13 -7.59
N ILE A 37 -0.89 5.47 -6.31
CA ILE A 37 -1.71 6.44 -5.59
C ILE A 37 -0.95 7.77 -5.62
N THR A 38 -1.40 8.67 -6.50
CA THR A 38 -0.83 10.01 -6.64
C THR A 38 -1.43 10.98 -5.61
N ASN A 39 -0.65 12.01 -5.26
CA ASN A 39 -0.86 12.92 -4.13
C ASN A 39 -2.02 13.95 -4.36
N ASP A 40 -2.94 13.66 -5.28
CA ASP A 40 -3.84 14.67 -5.86
C ASP A 40 -5.23 14.66 -5.22
N LYS A 41 -5.65 13.55 -4.60
CA LYS A 41 -6.95 13.40 -3.93
C LYS A 41 -6.85 12.48 -2.71
N GLY A 42 -7.33 12.95 -1.56
CA GLY A 42 -7.50 12.10 -0.37
C GLY A 42 -6.37 12.16 0.66
N ARG A 43 -5.56 13.23 0.67
CA ARG A 43 -4.69 13.47 1.83
C ARG A 43 -5.56 13.68 3.06
N LEU A 44 -5.25 12.94 4.12
CA LEU A 44 -5.68 13.30 5.48
C LEU A 44 -5.23 14.74 5.72
N SER A 45 -6.15 15.56 6.25
CA SER A 45 -5.80 16.91 6.67
C SER A 45 -4.66 16.84 7.70
N LYS A 46 -3.92 17.94 7.89
CA LYS A 46 -2.90 17.97 8.95
C LYS A 46 -3.50 17.57 10.30
N ASP A 47 -4.72 18.03 10.56
CA ASP A 47 -5.49 17.73 11.77
C ASP A 47 -5.80 16.23 11.90
N ASP A 48 -6.13 15.54 10.80
CA ASP A 48 -6.35 14.09 10.83
C ASP A 48 -5.05 13.31 11.04
N ILE A 49 -3.92 13.81 10.51
CA ILE A 49 -2.60 13.21 10.74
C ILE A 49 -2.20 13.35 12.21
N GLU A 50 -2.38 14.53 12.79
CA GLU A 50 -2.08 14.78 14.21
C GLU A 50 -2.95 13.93 15.13
N ARG A 51 -4.24 13.77 14.81
CA ARG A 51 -5.14 12.88 15.55
C ARG A 51 -4.67 11.41 15.50
N MET A 52 -4.28 10.92 14.32
CA MET A 52 -3.78 9.54 14.19
C MET A 52 -2.47 9.31 14.95
N VAL A 53 -1.60 10.31 15.04
CA VAL A 53 -0.35 10.22 15.83
C VAL A 53 -0.68 10.18 17.33
N GLN A 54 -1.61 11.00 17.80
CA GLN A 54 -2.04 10.99 19.20
C GLN A 54 -2.77 9.71 19.61
N GLU A 55 -3.53 9.08 18.71
CA GLU A 55 -4.19 7.79 18.95
C GLU A 55 -3.22 6.58 18.93
N ALA A 56 -2.02 6.77 18.35
CA ALA A 56 -1.02 5.70 18.22
C ALA A 56 -0.01 5.65 19.39
N GLU A 57 0.06 6.69 20.23
CA GLU A 57 0.80 6.69 21.51
C GLU A 57 0.01 5.98 22.64
#